data_AF-A0A1X0BZZ3-F1
#
_entry.id   AF-A0A1X0BZZ3-F1
#
_cell.length_a   1.000
_cell.length_b   1.000
_cell.length_c   1.000
_cell.angle_alpha   90.00
_cell.angle_beta   90.00
_cell.angle_gamma   90.00
#
_symmetry.space_group_name_H-M   'P 1'
#
loop_
_entity.id
_entity.type
_entity.pdbx_description
1 polymer ?
#
loop_
_entity_poly.entity_id
_entity_poly.type
_entity_poly.pdbx_seq_one_letter_code
_entity_poly.pdbx_strand_id
1 'polypeptide(L)'
;MTHDWLLVETLGSEPVVVAQGRRTQNLIPVGAFLRRNPHLMAVQTAIGETVRARQGLSSITPKNDRVIRTEVVQMTDGRIHGVHIWIGPPDMEPPQRPVPGPLLWDLDTGTATTTEESLFNSGWDTRKEPTQNRTFADDLPMRELNPSEAKVLTMAIQREPGTTFCSAWDVTDYRGEPITVGFVIRTVSEPRDDGPDRLLCRAMNWRSEHEESAPQQDHLAQRILNGLAQPGVHRALVDPTNWTLLKWLDEPAPFFDWRISLAGEHAVHPADRAEMERMATEFTAGVATGVLRMTGVGGSEWTPVHVTVNRVELDDDVYAALATLRQPDATEVAQTGRHAGEP
;
A
#
# COMPACT_ATOMS: atom_id res chain seq x y z
N MET A 1 -27.49 1.23 -18.37
CA MET A 1 -26.41 0.97 -17.39
C MET A 1 -26.79 -0.27 -16.62
N THR A 2 -25.83 -1.10 -16.24
CA THR A 2 -26.11 -2.14 -15.24
C THR A 2 -26.40 -1.43 -13.92
N HIS A 3 -27.37 -1.94 -13.14
CA HIS A 3 -27.72 -1.39 -11.81
C HIS A 3 -26.72 -1.90 -10.76
N ASP A 4 -25.44 -1.86 -11.10
CA ASP A 4 -24.35 -2.25 -10.20
C ASP A 4 -24.06 -1.10 -9.24
N TRP A 5 -23.47 -1.44 -8.12
CA TRP A 5 -22.87 -0.44 -7.26
C TRP A 5 -21.63 0.18 -7.92
N LEU A 6 -21.45 1.49 -7.78
CA LEU A 6 -20.26 2.21 -8.22
C LEU A 6 -19.45 2.63 -7.00
N LEU A 7 -18.20 2.17 -6.90
CA LEU A 7 -17.27 2.67 -5.89
C LEU A 7 -16.65 3.96 -6.42
N VAL A 8 -16.76 5.04 -5.64
CA VAL A 8 -16.30 6.38 -5.99
C VAL A 8 -15.27 6.85 -4.96
N GLU A 9 -14.07 7.22 -5.42
CA GLU A 9 -13.04 7.87 -4.61
C GLU A 9 -13.33 9.37 -4.50
N THR A 10 -13.16 9.94 -3.30
CA THR A 10 -13.62 11.30 -2.97
C THR A 10 -12.58 12.18 -2.29
N LEU A 11 -11.29 11.83 -2.32
CA LEU A 11 -10.23 12.65 -1.72
C LEU A 11 -9.69 13.70 -2.71
N GLY A 12 -9.97 13.56 -4.01
CA GLY A 12 -9.63 14.53 -5.05
C GLY A 12 -10.56 15.75 -5.11
N SER A 13 -10.31 16.64 -6.07
CA SER A 13 -11.15 17.83 -6.32
C SER A 13 -12.52 17.49 -6.92
N GLU A 14 -12.64 16.36 -7.60
CA GLU A 14 -13.89 15.81 -8.08
C GLU A 14 -14.00 14.31 -7.76
N PRO A 15 -15.21 13.78 -7.52
CA PRO A 15 -15.39 12.34 -7.32
C PRO A 15 -15.11 11.54 -8.59
N VAL A 16 -14.36 10.45 -8.46
CA VAL A 16 -13.97 9.56 -9.57
C VAL A 16 -14.40 8.12 -9.32
N VAL A 17 -14.95 7.46 -10.33
CA VAL A 17 -15.35 6.06 -10.29
C VAL A 17 -14.11 5.17 -10.38
N VAL A 18 -13.97 4.27 -9.41
CA VAL A 18 -12.85 3.32 -9.30
C VAL A 18 -13.29 1.86 -9.41
N ALA A 19 -14.58 1.57 -9.24
CA ALA A 19 -15.14 0.26 -9.56
C ALA A 19 -16.61 0.33 -10.00
N GLN A 20 -17.01 -0.61 -10.85
CA GLN A 20 -18.41 -0.88 -11.19
C GLN A 20 -18.70 -2.36 -10.88
N GLY A 21 -19.51 -2.60 -9.86
CA GLY A 21 -19.61 -3.92 -9.23
C GLY A 21 -18.23 -4.30 -8.68
N ARG A 22 -17.65 -5.38 -9.18
CA ARG A 22 -16.29 -5.81 -8.84
C ARG A 22 -15.24 -5.42 -9.87
N ARG A 23 -15.63 -4.89 -11.04
CA ARG A 23 -14.69 -4.53 -12.10
C ARG A 23 -14.03 -3.20 -11.80
N THR A 24 -12.71 -3.18 -11.83
CA THR A 24 -11.91 -1.97 -11.64
C THR A 24 -12.15 -0.98 -12.77
N GLN A 25 -12.20 0.31 -12.44
CA GLN A 25 -12.31 1.43 -13.37
C GLN A 25 -11.17 2.40 -13.07
N ASN A 26 -10.47 2.87 -14.09
CA ASN A 26 -9.31 3.73 -13.88
C ASN A 26 -9.72 5.20 -13.68
N LEU A 27 -10.09 5.56 -12.44
CA LEU A 27 -10.25 6.94 -11.97
C LEU A 27 -11.11 7.82 -12.89
N ILE A 28 -12.26 7.30 -13.35
CA ILE A 28 -13.10 8.00 -14.33
C ILE A 28 -13.97 9.05 -13.61
N PRO A 29 -13.88 10.35 -13.89
CA PRO A 29 -14.73 11.36 -13.27
C PRO A 29 -16.21 10.98 -13.35
N VAL A 30 -16.95 11.12 -12.24
CA VAL A 30 -18.38 10.74 -12.20
C VAL A 30 -19.18 11.45 -13.29
N GLY A 31 -18.86 12.71 -13.58
CA GLY A 31 -19.49 13.48 -14.66
C GLY A 31 -19.24 12.89 -16.06
N ALA A 32 -18.06 12.31 -16.29
CA ALA A 32 -17.72 11.63 -17.54
C ALA A 32 -18.38 10.23 -17.61
N PHE A 33 -18.27 9.45 -16.53
CA PHE A 33 -18.83 8.09 -16.44
C PHE A 33 -20.35 8.10 -16.61
N LEU A 34 -21.03 9.06 -15.98
CA LEU A 34 -22.49 9.22 -16.03
C LEU A 34 -22.94 10.33 -16.98
N ARG A 35 -22.13 10.72 -17.97
CA ARG A 35 -22.41 11.84 -18.89
C ARG A 35 -23.80 11.79 -19.54
N ARG A 36 -24.29 10.58 -19.83
CA ARG A 36 -25.61 10.35 -20.47
C ARG A 36 -26.70 9.95 -19.45
N ASN A 37 -26.40 9.96 -18.16
CA ASN A 37 -27.36 9.65 -17.11
C ASN A 37 -28.21 10.88 -16.79
N PRO A 38 -29.55 10.84 -16.93
CA PRO A 38 -30.42 11.97 -16.60
C PRO A 38 -30.41 12.32 -15.10
N HIS A 39 -29.84 11.47 -14.25
CA HIS A 39 -29.77 11.65 -12.80
C HIS A 39 -28.38 12.06 -12.29
N LEU A 40 -27.44 12.42 -13.19
CA LEU A 40 -26.07 12.80 -12.83
C LEU A 40 -26.02 13.84 -11.70
N MET A 41 -26.83 14.92 -11.79
CA MET A 41 -26.84 15.97 -10.77
C MET A 41 -27.28 15.44 -9.40
N ALA A 42 -28.33 14.59 -9.36
CA ALA A 42 -28.81 14.00 -8.11
C ALA A 42 -27.78 13.04 -7.50
N VAL A 43 -27.06 12.29 -8.35
CA VAL A 43 -25.94 11.43 -7.93
C VAL A 43 -24.81 12.25 -7.31
N GLN A 44 -24.38 13.34 -7.96
CA GLN A 44 -23.32 14.21 -7.43
C GLN A 44 -23.73 14.87 -6.11
N THR A 45 -24.98 15.30 -5.99
CA THR A 45 -25.54 15.83 -4.73
C THR A 45 -25.50 14.78 -3.63
N ALA A 46 -25.97 13.55 -3.91
CA ALA A 46 -25.98 12.47 -2.93
C ALA A 46 -24.56 12.12 -2.45
N ILE A 47 -23.57 12.04 -3.35
CA ILE A 47 -22.16 11.82 -2.98
C ILE A 47 -21.68 12.94 -2.04
N GLY A 48 -21.89 14.21 -2.41
CA GLY A 48 -21.46 15.34 -1.60
C GLY A 48 -22.14 15.43 -0.23
N GLU A 49 -23.43 15.09 -0.15
CA GLU A 49 -24.16 15.00 1.12
C GLU A 49 -23.65 13.86 2.00
N THR A 50 -23.42 12.68 1.42
CA THR A 50 -22.86 11.52 2.13
C THR A 50 -21.48 11.81 2.71
N VAL A 51 -20.59 12.44 1.94
CA VAL A 51 -19.26 12.84 2.44
C VAL A 51 -19.37 13.85 3.57
N ARG A 52 -20.22 14.87 3.45
CA ARG A 52 -20.39 15.90 4.49
C ARG A 52 -21.04 15.35 5.76
N ALA A 53 -22.07 14.51 5.62
CA ALA A 53 -22.78 13.90 6.74
C ALA A 53 -22.00 12.73 7.37
N ARG A 54 -21.01 12.18 6.66
CA ARG A 54 -20.27 10.96 7.04
C ARG A 54 -21.21 9.78 7.31
N GLN A 55 -22.32 9.72 6.57
CA GLN A 55 -23.35 8.71 6.73
C GLN A 55 -23.98 8.39 5.37
N GLY A 56 -24.28 7.11 5.16
CA GLY A 56 -25.03 6.65 4.00
C GLY A 56 -26.42 7.27 3.93
N LEU A 57 -26.92 7.45 2.72
CA LEU A 57 -28.22 8.06 2.44
C LEU A 57 -29.07 7.11 1.59
N SER A 58 -30.39 7.21 1.78
CA SER A 58 -31.37 6.61 0.87
C SER A 58 -32.33 7.72 0.45
N SER A 59 -32.24 8.13 -0.81
CA SER A 59 -33.01 9.24 -1.36
C SER A 59 -33.91 8.76 -2.49
N ILE A 60 -35.20 9.09 -2.40
CA ILE A 60 -36.17 8.88 -3.46
C ILE A 60 -36.23 10.18 -4.26
N THR A 61 -36.11 10.09 -5.58
CA THR A 61 -36.35 11.20 -6.50
C THR A 61 -37.73 11.03 -7.14
N PRO A 62 -38.83 11.56 -6.56
CA PRO A 62 -40.19 11.18 -6.96
C PRO A 62 -40.52 11.60 -8.39
N LYS A 63 -39.94 12.72 -8.85
CA LYS A 63 -40.12 13.23 -10.22
C LYS A 63 -39.63 12.26 -11.30
N ASN A 64 -38.69 11.40 -10.95
CA ASN A 64 -37.98 10.55 -11.90
C ASN A 64 -38.12 9.05 -11.59
N ASP A 65 -38.88 8.69 -10.56
CA ASP A 65 -39.09 7.32 -10.12
C ASP A 65 -37.76 6.56 -9.92
N ARG A 66 -36.87 7.12 -9.09
CA ARG A 66 -35.55 6.54 -8.79
C ARG A 66 -35.24 6.58 -7.31
N VAL A 67 -34.49 5.60 -6.87
CA VAL A 67 -33.85 5.54 -5.56
C VAL A 67 -32.34 5.61 -5.76
N ILE A 68 -31.70 6.49 -4.99
CA ILE A 68 -30.25 6.58 -4.86
C ILE A 68 -29.91 6.10 -3.46
N ARG A 69 -29.03 5.12 -3.37
CA ARG A 69 -28.47 4.64 -2.10
C ARG A 69 -26.97 4.90 -2.07
N THR A 70 -26.48 5.40 -0.95
CA THR A 70 -25.05 5.65 -0.75
C THR A 70 -24.59 5.03 0.56
N GLU A 71 -23.35 4.56 0.56
CA GLU A 71 -22.67 4.01 1.72
C GLU A 71 -21.29 4.68 1.82
N VAL A 72 -20.88 5.06 3.02
CA VAL A 72 -19.55 5.64 3.24
C VAL A 72 -18.47 4.56 3.24
N VAL A 73 -17.31 4.87 2.67
CA VAL A 73 -16.07 4.14 2.92
C VAL A 73 -15.20 5.03 3.81
N GLN A 74 -15.32 4.82 5.11
CA GLN A 74 -14.68 5.63 6.13
C GLN A 74 -13.49 4.89 6.74
N MET A 75 -12.34 5.55 6.76
CA MET A 75 -11.14 5.07 7.44
C MET A 75 -11.29 5.23 8.96
N THR A 76 -10.49 4.50 9.72
CA THR A 76 -10.55 4.49 11.20
C THR A 76 -10.22 5.83 11.86
N ASP A 77 -9.52 6.73 11.16
CA ASP A 77 -9.29 8.13 11.56
C ASP A 77 -10.51 9.05 11.30
N GLY A 78 -11.60 8.49 10.78
CA GLY A 78 -12.84 9.20 10.47
C GLY A 78 -12.86 9.86 9.08
N ARG A 79 -11.77 9.79 8.30
CA ARG A 79 -11.71 10.34 6.94
C ARG A 79 -12.55 9.50 5.97
N ILE A 80 -13.34 10.15 5.13
CA ILE A 80 -14.09 9.48 4.06
C ILE A 80 -13.16 9.32 2.85
N HIS A 81 -12.75 8.09 2.54
CA HIS A 81 -11.95 7.77 1.36
C HIS A 81 -12.81 7.70 0.10
N GLY A 82 -14.06 7.29 0.26
CA GLY A 82 -14.98 7.15 -0.87
C GLY A 82 -16.42 6.97 -0.47
N VAL A 83 -17.26 6.86 -1.49
CA VAL A 83 -18.69 6.57 -1.40
C VAL A 83 -19.01 5.44 -2.36
N HIS A 84 -19.73 4.43 -1.87
CA HIS A 84 -20.34 3.40 -2.71
C HIS A 84 -21.75 3.87 -3.07
N ILE A 85 -22.08 3.97 -4.35
CA ILE A 85 -23.39 4.46 -4.80
C ILE A 85 -24.13 3.42 -5.65
N TRP A 86 -25.42 3.29 -5.43
CA TRP A 86 -26.34 2.57 -6.30
C TRP A 86 -27.50 3.47 -6.71
N ILE A 87 -27.95 3.32 -7.96
CA ILE A 87 -29.13 3.99 -8.48
C ILE A 87 -30.00 3.00 -9.25
N GLY A 88 -31.30 2.99 -8.95
CA GLY A 88 -32.26 2.15 -9.67
C GLY A 88 -33.71 2.56 -9.43
N PRO A 89 -34.67 1.84 -10.06
CA PRO A 89 -36.10 1.98 -9.78
C PRO A 89 -36.44 1.71 -8.30
N PRO A 90 -37.53 2.26 -7.74
CA PRO A 90 -37.87 2.08 -6.34
C PRO A 90 -38.32 0.66 -5.97
N ASP A 91 -38.80 -0.09 -6.94
CA ASP A 91 -39.19 -1.49 -6.82
C ASP A 91 -38.03 -2.47 -7.03
N MET A 92 -36.85 -1.96 -7.37
CA MET A 92 -35.65 -2.76 -7.55
C MET A 92 -34.81 -2.79 -6.27
N GLU A 93 -34.54 -3.99 -5.77
CA GLU A 93 -33.52 -4.16 -4.74
C GLU A 93 -32.10 -4.10 -5.35
N PRO A 94 -31.16 -3.39 -4.71
CA PRO A 94 -29.76 -3.36 -5.15
C PRO A 94 -29.15 -4.78 -5.13
N PRO A 95 -28.20 -5.08 -6.03
CA PRO A 95 -27.43 -6.31 -5.93
C PRO A 95 -26.57 -6.30 -4.65
N GLN A 96 -26.00 -7.46 -4.29
CA GLN A 96 -25.09 -7.55 -3.14
C GLN A 96 -23.93 -6.56 -3.33
N ARG A 97 -23.76 -5.68 -2.35
CA ARG A 97 -22.72 -4.66 -2.36
C ARG A 97 -21.34 -5.29 -2.09
N PRO A 98 -20.34 -5.13 -2.98
CA PRO A 98 -18.95 -5.42 -2.64
C PRO A 98 -18.50 -4.54 -1.46
N VAL A 99 -17.73 -5.10 -0.53
CA VAL A 99 -17.26 -4.36 0.66
C VAL A 99 -15.87 -3.79 0.37
N PRO A 100 -15.72 -2.46 0.21
CA PRO A 100 -14.42 -1.84 0.05
C PRO A 100 -13.69 -1.75 1.39
N GLY A 101 -12.38 -1.91 1.37
CA GLY A 101 -11.53 -1.79 2.55
C GLY A 101 -10.65 -0.53 2.47
N PRO A 102 -10.88 0.49 3.31
CA PRO A 102 -9.98 1.63 3.39
C PRO A 102 -8.68 1.23 4.10
N LEU A 103 -7.58 1.84 3.68
CA LEU A 103 -6.28 1.76 4.36
C LEU A 103 -5.47 3.03 4.07
N LEU A 104 -4.41 3.26 4.83
CA LEU A 104 -3.47 4.34 4.58
C LEU A 104 -2.05 3.95 4.91
N TRP A 105 -1.11 4.57 4.21
CA TRP A 105 0.30 4.62 4.54
C TRP A 105 0.66 6.03 5.00
N ASP A 106 1.30 6.15 6.15
CA ASP A 106 2.00 7.36 6.55
C ASP A 106 3.39 7.34 5.93
N LEU A 107 3.60 8.22 4.95
CA LEU A 107 4.84 8.29 4.19
C LEU A 107 5.96 8.92 5.02
N ASP A 108 5.65 9.76 5.99
CA ASP A 108 6.66 10.37 6.87
C ASP A 108 7.22 9.33 7.85
N THR A 109 6.34 8.53 8.46
CA THR A 109 6.75 7.53 9.45
C THR A 109 7.05 6.15 8.88
N GLY A 110 6.77 5.90 7.60
CA GLY A 110 6.98 4.58 6.97
C GLY A 110 6.08 3.48 7.55
N THR A 111 4.89 3.85 8.06
CA THR A 111 3.95 2.90 8.69
C THR A 111 2.63 2.84 7.95
N ALA A 112 1.95 1.70 8.07
CA ALA A 112 0.65 1.44 7.46
C ALA A 112 -0.42 1.20 8.52
N THR A 113 -1.63 1.64 8.23
CA THR A 113 -2.84 1.35 8.98
C THR A 113 -3.89 0.78 8.02
N THR A 114 -4.38 -0.40 8.33
CA THR A 114 -5.36 -1.14 7.54
C THR A 114 -6.67 -1.27 8.32
N THR A 115 -7.74 -1.69 7.64
CA THR A 115 -8.95 -2.20 8.29
C THR A 115 -9.13 -3.69 8.06
N GLU A 116 -10.00 -4.34 8.85
CA GLU A 116 -10.37 -5.74 8.65
C GLU A 116 -10.86 -6.00 7.23
N GLU A 117 -11.64 -5.09 6.65
CA GLU A 117 -12.12 -5.18 5.27
C GLU A 117 -10.95 -5.14 4.29
N SER A 118 -9.97 -4.26 4.49
CA SER A 118 -8.82 -4.16 3.60
C SER A 118 -7.90 -5.38 3.67
N LEU A 119 -7.73 -5.97 4.85
CA LEU A 119 -6.97 -7.19 5.06
C LEU A 119 -7.70 -8.38 4.42
N PHE A 120 -9.00 -8.51 4.66
CA PHE A 120 -9.84 -9.53 4.06
C PHE A 120 -9.82 -9.45 2.52
N ASN A 121 -9.92 -8.24 1.98
CA ASN A 121 -9.86 -7.99 0.54
C ASN A 121 -8.49 -8.29 -0.07
N SER A 122 -7.41 -8.20 0.70
CA SER A 122 -6.06 -8.53 0.21
C SER A 122 -5.70 -10.00 0.37
N GLY A 123 -6.52 -10.78 1.09
CA GLY A 123 -6.31 -12.22 1.27
C GLY A 123 -5.56 -12.59 2.54
N TRP A 124 -5.53 -11.72 3.53
CA TRP A 124 -4.93 -12.01 4.82
C TRP A 124 -5.91 -12.69 5.80
N ASP A 125 -5.38 -13.40 6.81
CA ASP A 125 -6.18 -13.92 7.94
C ASP A 125 -6.39 -12.79 8.98
N THR A 126 -7.56 -12.14 8.93
CA THR A 126 -7.89 -10.98 9.78
C THR A 126 -7.84 -11.26 11.28
N ARG A 127 -7.82 -12.54 11.70
CA ARG A 127 -7.71 -12.93 13.11
C ARG A 127 -6.27 -12.92 13.62
N LYS A 128 -5.29 -12.88 12.72
CA LYS A 128 -3.86 -12.94 13.02
C LYS A 128 -3.14 -11.64 12.68
N GLU A 129 -3.63 -10.93 11.67
CA GLU A 129 -3.00 -9.72 11.19
C GLU A 129 -3.34 -8.51 12.08
N PRO A 130 -2.35 -7.74 12.54
CA PRO A 130 -2.60 -6.45 13.17
C PRO A 130 -3.05 -5.43 12.12
N THR A 131 -3.96 -4.55 12.50
CA THR A 131 -4.43 -3.43 11.65
C THR A 131 -3.60 -2.16 11.79
N GLN A 132 -2.79 -2.07 12.83
CA GLN A 132 -1.93 -0.91 13.15
C GLN A 132 -0.47 -1.34 13.24
N ASN A 133 0.43 -0.36 13.21
CA ASN A 133 1.88 -0.56 13.31
C ASN A 133 2.42 -1.56 12.26
N ARG A 134 1.78 -1.58 11.09
CA ARG A 134 2.25 -2.30 9.92
C ARG A 134 3.31 -1.46 9.21
N THR A 135 4.07 -2.08 8.33
CA THR A 135 4.95 -1.41 7.35
C THR A 135 4.34 -1.48 5.96
N PHE A 136 4.94 -0.82 4.97
CA PHE A 136 4.47 -0.93 3.58
C PHE A 136 4.63 -2.36 3.04
N ALA A 137 5.70 -3.05 3.41
CA ALA A 137 5.93 -4.43 3.00
C ALA A 137 4.94 -5.43 3.61
N ASP A 138 4.24 -5.09 4.69
CA ASP A 138 3.14 -5.90 5.21
C ASP A 138 1.89 -5.85 4.31
N ASP A 139 1.76 -4.82 3.47
CA ASP A 139 0.59 -4.61 2.60
C ASP A 139 0.84 -5.01 1.14
N LEU A 140 2.11 -5.20 0.76
CA LEU A 140 2.50 -5.70 -0.57
C LEU A 140 2.68 -7.23 -0.57
N PRO A 141 2.32 -7.93 -1.68
CA PRO A 141 2.58 -9.35 -1.80
C PRO A 141 4.06 -9.69 -1.61
N MET A 142 4.36 -10.79 -0.93
CA MET A 142 5.74 -11.27 -0.82
C MET A 142 6.14 -12.01 -2.11
N ARG A 143 7.38 -11.77 -2.56
CA ARG A 143 8.02 -12.40 -3.75
C ARG A 143 7.40 -12.07 -5.11
N GLU A 144 6.08 -12.22 -5.25
CA GLU A 144 5.35 -12.01 -6.50
C GLU A 144 5.48 -10.55 -6.95
N LEU A 145 5.93 -10.34 -8.19
CA LEU A 145 5.99 -9.04 -8.82
C LEU A 145 4.72 -8.80 -9.63
N ASN A 146 4.03 -7.69 -9.37
CA ASN A 146 2.92 -7.23 -10.21
C ASN A 146 3.42 -6.19 -11.24
N PRO A 147 2.91 -6.19 -12.49
CA PRO A 147 3.42 -5.30 -13.56
C PRO A 147 3.44 -3.82 -13.19
N SER A 148 2.47 -3.39 -12.40
CA SER A 148 2.32 -2.00 -11.99
C SER A 148 2.81 -1.72 -10.57
N GLU A 149 3.47 -2.69 -9.93
CA GLU A 149 3.99 -2.55 -8.57
C GLU A 149 5.10 -1.49 -8.49
N ALA A 150 5.93 -1.38 -9.53
CA ALA A 150 6.93 -0.32 -9.64
C ALA A 150 6.32 1.08 -9.46
N LYS A 151 5.06 1.30 -9.91
CA LYS A 151 4.39 2.58 -9.73
C LYS A 151 4.03 2.87 -8.27
N VAL A 152 3.57 1.85 -7.53
CA VAL A 152 3.26 1.98 -6.10
C VAL A 152 4.54 2.25 -5.30
N LEU A 153 5.63 1.53 -5.60
CA LEU A 153 6.93 1.75 -4.98
C LEU A 153 7.48 3.14 -5.29
N THR A 154 7.38 3.58 -6.54
CA THR A 154 7.77 4.93 -6.98
C THR A 154 7.00 6.01 -6.22
N MET A 155 5.68 5.84 -6.04
CA MET A 155 4.86 6.77 -5.26
C MET A 155 5.28 6.84 -3.78
N ALA A 156 5.67 5.72 -3.18
CA ALA A 156 6.16 5.68 -1.80
C ALA A 156 7.52 6.41 -1.63
N ILE A 157 8.35 6.42 -2.67
CA ILE A 157 9.67 7.09 -2.67
C ILE A 157 9.53 8.57 -3.02
N GLN A 158 8.85 8.91 -4.12
CA GLN A 158 8.73 10.29 -4.62
C GLN A 158 7.83 11.17 -3.74
N ARG A 159 6.80 10.57 -3.11
CA ARG A 159 6.00 11.27 -2.08
C ARG A 159 5.29 12.54 -2.58
N GLU A 160 4.94 12.58 -3.86
CA GLU A 160 4.33 13.76 -4.48
C GLU A 160 2.81 13.85 -4.20
N PRO A 161 2.32 14.90 -3.51
CA PRO A 161 0.89 15.09 -3.27
C PRO A 161 0.09 15.19 -4.57
N GLY A 162 -1.10 14.61 -4.58
CA GLY A 162 -2.00 14.59 -5.73
C GLY A 162 -1.77 13.41 -6.68
N THR A 163 -0.65 12.70 -6.56
CA THR A 163 -0.38 11.48 -7.35
C THR A 163 -1.41 10.41 -7.04
N THR A 164 -1.95 9.79 -8.09
CA THR A 164 -2.97 8.75 -7.99
C THR A 164 -2.59 7.54 -8.82
N PHE A 165 -3.02 6.37 -8.35
CA PHE A 165 -2.90 5.14 -9.10
C PHE A 165 -4.09 4.23 -8.82
N CYS A 166 -4.59 3.54 -9.84
CA CYS A 166 -5.68 2.59 -9.72
C CYS A 166 -5.40 1.38 -10.61
N SER A 167 -5.50 0.19 -10.03
CA SER A 167 -5.20 -1.06 -10.73
C SER A 167 -5.90 -2.23 -10.05
N ALA A 168 -5.79 -3.41 -10.67
CA ALA A 168 -6.07 -4.69 -10.04
C ALA A 168 -4.81 -5.56 -10.09
N TRP A 169 -4.56 -6.30 -9.00
CA TRP A 169 -3.47 -7.27 -8.90
C TRP A 169 -4.03 -8.66 -8.65
N ASP A 170 -3.41 -9.64 -9.30
CA ASP A 170 -3.60 -11.04 -8.97
C ASP A 170 -2.60 -11.39 -7.87
N VAL A 171 -3.10 -11.94 -6.77
CA VAL A 171 -2.31 -12.32 -5.59
C VAL A 171 -2.80 -13.66 -5.06
N THR A 172 -2.03 -14.25 -4.16
CA THR A 172 -2.39 -15.50 -3.49
C THR A 172 -2.87 -15.22 -2.06
N ASP A 173 -4.04 -15.74 -1.66
CA ASP A 173 -4.55 -15.58 -0.30
C ASP A 173 -3.81 -16.46 0.74
N TYR A 174 -4.06 -16.25 2.03
CA TYR A 174 -3.41 -16.98 3.12
C TYR A 174 -3.68 -18.51 3.13
N ARG A 175 -4.63 -18.98 2.30
CA ARG A 175 -4.95 -20.41 2.11
C ARG A 175 -4.31 -20.97 0.84
N GLY A 176 -3.63 -20.14 0.05
CA GLY A 176 -3.05 -20.52 -1.23
C GLY A 176 -3.99 -20.34 -2.43
N GLU A 177 -5.14 -19.69 -2.26
CA GLU A 177 -6.11 -19.51 -3.34
C GLU A 177 -5.82 -18.24 -4.16
N PRO A 178 -5.83 -18.32 -5.49
CA PRO A 178 -5.64 -17.15 -6.35
C PRO A 178 -6.85 -16.22 -6.26
N ILE A 179 -6.57 -14.92 -6.15
CA ILE A 179 -7.56 -13.87 -5.95
C ILE A 179 -7.15 -12.62 -6.73
N THR A 180 -8.13 -11.82 -7.15
CA THR A 180 -7.88 -10.50 -7.76
C THR A 180 -8.32 -9.40 -6.81
N VAL A 181 -7.46 -8.41 -6.60
CA VAL A 181 -7.67 -7.28 -5.69
C VAL A 181 -7.58 -5.99 -6.49
N GLY A 182 -8.70 -5.29 -6.60
CA GLY A 182 -8.74 -3.95 -7.16
C GLY A 182 -8.41 -2.94 -6.07
N PHE A 183 -7.72 -1.87 -6.41
CA PHE A 183 -7.40 -0.80 -5.48
C PHE A 183 -7.25 0.55 -6.16
N VAL A 184 -7.43 1.60 -5.36
CA VAL A 184 -7.07 2.97 -5.70
C VAL A 184 -6.21 3.53 -4.57
N ILE A 185 -5.18 4.29 -4.92
CA ILE A 185 -4.33 5.03 -4.01
C ILE A 185 -4.23 6.50 -4.42
N ARG A 186 -4.12 7.40 -3.44
CA ARG A 186 -3.84 8.82 -3.62
C ARG A 186 -2.91 9.32 -2.53
N THR A 187 -1.84 9.99 -2.94
CA THR A 187 -0.98 10.76 -2.03
C THR A 187 -1.65 12.09 -1.70
N VAL A 188 -1.81 12.40 -0.42
CA VAL A 188 -2.44 13.60 0.12
C VAL A 188 -1.55 14.27 1.16
N SER A 189 -1.48 15.61 1.10
CA SER A 189 -0.93 16.44 2.17
C SER A 189 -2.09 16.81 3.10
N GLU A 190 -2.01 16.42 4.37
CA GLU A 190 -3.03 16.74 5.35
C GLU A 190 -2.48 17.63 6.47
N PRO A 191 -3.16 18.73 6.79
CA PRO A 191 -2.70 19.62 7.85
C PRO A 191 -2.69 18.89 9.20
N ARG A 192 -1.63 19.11 9.98
CA ARG A 192 -1.58 18.76 11.41
C ARG A 192 -1.90 19.98 12.25
N ASP A 193 -2.49 19.76 13.43
CA ASP A 193 -2.74 20.83 14.39
C ASP A 193 -1.42 21.48 14.86
N ASP A 194 -0.36 20.68 14.99
CA ASP A 194 0.98 21.11 15.37
C ASP A 194 2.04 20.56 14.39
N GLY A 195 2.62 21.44 13.57
CA GLY A 195 3.77 21.12 12.70
C GLY A 195 3.48 21.18 11.19
N PRO A 196 4.42 20.68 10.36
CA PRO A 196 4.21 20.60 8.92
C PRO A 196 3.07 19.64 8.58
N ASP A 197 2.50 19.80 7.39
CA ASP A 197 1.52 18.86 6.85
C ASP A 197 2.08 17.43 6.88
N ARG A 198 1.19 16.49 7.21
CA ARG A 198 1.46 15.05 7.14
C ARG A 198 1.27 14.56 5.73
N LEU A 199 2.23 13.80 5.23
CA LEU A 199 2.08 13.15 3.94
C LEU A 199 1.55 11.73 4.08
N LEU A 200 0.38 11.48 3.50
CA LEU A 200 -0.29 10.18 3.55
C LEU A 200 -0.56 9.66 2.16
N CYS A 201 -0.43 8.34 1.96
CA CYS A 201 -1.04 7.64 0.85
C CYS A 201 -2.33 6.99 1.34
N ARG A 202 -3.48 7.52 0.94
CA ARG A 202 -4.79 6.96 1.30
C ARG A 202 -5.29 6.06 0.19
N ALA A 203 -5.90 4.95 0.56
CA ALA A 203 -6.31 3.93 -0.37
C ALA A 203 -7.66 3.28 -0.02
N MET A 204 -8.24 2.63 -1.03
CA MET A 204 -9.33 1.67 -0.86
C MET A 204 -9.04 0.46 -1.73
N ASN A 205 -9.29 -0.74 -1.22
CA ASN A 205 -9.25 -1.97 -2.02
C ASN A 205 -10.62 -2.68 -2.05
N TRP A 206 -10.77 -3.65 -2.96
CA TRP A 206 -11.95 -4.50 -3.06
C TRP A 206 -11.60 -5.83 -3.73
N ARG A 207 -12.42 -6.86 -3.50
CA ARG A 207 -12.38 -8.10 -4.28
C ARG A 207 -12.84 -7.82 -5.71
N SER A 208 -11.91 -7.88 -6.65
CA SER A 208 -12.18 -7.60 -8.05
C SER A 208 -12.47 -8.87 -8.85
N GLU A 209 -12.98 -8.68 -10.06
CA GLU A 209 -13.09 -9.75 -11.05
C GLU A 209 -11.75 -9.90 -11.77
N HIS A 210 -11.35 -11.15 -12.01
CA HIS A 210 -10.17 -11.43 -12.82
C HIS A 210 -10.46 -11.08 -14.29
N GLU A 211 -9.58 -10.31 -14.92
CA GLU A 211 -9.66 -10.06 -16.36
C GLU A 211 -8.93 -11.18 -17.12
N GLU A 212 -9.70 -12.16 -17.64
CA GLU A 212 -9.19 -13.33 -18.40
C GLU A 212 -8.37 -12.97 -19.66
N SER A 213 -8.27 -11.69 -20.02
CA SER A 213 -7.68 -11.19 -21.27
C SER A 213 -6.22 -10.75 -21.15
N ALA A 214 -5.63 -10.77 -19.95
CA ALA A 214 -4.25 -10.33 -19.79
C ALA A 214 -3.30 -11.31 -20.51
N PRO A 215 -2.39 -10.84 -21.38
CA PRO A 215 -1.42 -11.71 -22.02
C PRO A 215 -0.58 -12.40 -20.94
N GLN A 216 -0.32 -13.71 -21.14
CA GLN A 216 0.51 -14.50 -20.24
C GLN A 216 1.85 -13.78 -20.05
N GLN A 217 2.11 -13.32 -18.83
CA GLN A 217 3.32 -12.57 -18.54
C GLN A 217 4.54 -13.48 -18.69
N ASP A 218 5.59 -12.96 -19.33
CA ASP A 218 6.89 -13.62 -19.31
C ASP A 218 7.50 -13.43 -17.91
N HIS A 219 7.50 -14.50 -17.12
CA HIS A 219 8.04 -14.51 -15.77
C HIS A 219 9.55 -14.82 -15.72
N LEU A 220 10.30 -14.66 -16.82
CA LEU A 220 11.75 -14.93 -16.83
C LEU A 220 12.49 -14.15 -15.74
N ALA A 221 12.24 -12.85 -15.59
CA ALA A 221 12.87 -12.02 -14.57
C ALA A 221 12.57 -12.53 -13.15
N GLN A 222 11.31 -12.88 -12.87
CA GLN A 222 10.90 -13.48 -11.60
C GLN A 222 11.62 -14.82 -11.34
N ARG A 223 11.72 -15.69 -12.37
CA ARG A 223 12.39 -16.98 -12.24
C ARG A 223 13.89 -16.83 -11.98
N ILE A 224 14.53 -15.85 -12.63
CA ILE A 224 15.93 -15.49 -12.35
C ILE A 224 16.06 -14.99 -10.91
N LEU A 225 15.20 -14.06 -10.49
CA LEU A 225 15.19 -13.53 -9.12
C LEU A 225 15.02 -14.64 -8.08
N ASN A 226 14.09 -15.57 -8.31
CA ASN A 226 13.87 -16.72 -7.44
C ASN A 226 15.11 -17.65 -7.40
N GLY A 227 15.76 -17.88 -8.55
CA GLY A 227 16.97 -18.71 -8.65
C GLY A 227 18.21 -18.09 -7.97
N LEU A 228 18.19 -16.78 -7.70
CA LEU A 228 19.25 -16.07 -6.98
C LEU A 228 19.07 -16.08 -5.45
N ALA A 229 17.99 -16.66 -4.92
CA ALA A 229 17.78 -16.78 -3.48
C ALA A 229 18.86 -17.66 -2.84
N GLN A 230 19.32 -17.30 -1.65
CA GLN A 230 20.34 -18.04 -0.91
C GLN A 230 19.84 -18.37 0.50
N PRO A 231 20.13 -19.57 1.04
CA PRO A 231 19.79 -19.91 2.41
C PRO A 231 20.39 -18.92 3.42
N GLY A 232 19.58 -18.46 4.38
CA GLY A 232 20.00 -17.50 5.41
C GLY A 232 20.15 -16.05 4.92
N VAL A 233 19.82 -15.79 3.66
CA VAL A 233 19.84 -14.45 3.05
C VAL A 233 18.44 -14.05 2.67
N HIS A 234 18.05 -12.83 3.02
CA HIS A 234 16.71 -12.30 2.81
C HIS A 234 16.81 -10.98 2.03
N ARG A 235 16.19 -10.93 0.85
CA ARG A 235 16.22 -9.75 -0.02
C ARG A 235 14.97 -8.91 0.13
N ALA A 236 15.15 -7.60 0.10
CA ALA A 236 14.08 -6.62 0.20
C ALA A 236 14.35 -5.37 -0.65
N LEU A 237 13.28 -4.68 -1.03
CA LEU A 237 13.34 -3.31 -1.54
C LEU A 237 13.13 -2.35 -0.38
N VAL A 238 13.98 -1.34 -0.32
CA VAL A 238 14.03 -0.33 0.74
C VAL A 238 14.11 1.06 0.12
N ASP A 239 13.42 2.05 0.70
CA ASP A 239 13.59 3.46 0.34
C ASP A 239 14.99 3.90 0.79
N PRO A 240 15.89 4.32 -0.13
CA PRO A 240 17.25 4.67 0.23
C PRO A 240 17.36 5.94 1.09
N THR A 241 16.32 6.78 1.14
CA THR A 241 16.33 8.05 1.86
C THR A 241 16.11 7.86 3.35
N ASN A 242 15.13 7.01 3.72
CA ASN A 242 14.71 6.82 5.10
C ASN A 242 14.70 5.36 5.54
N TRP A 243 15.29 4.47 4.74
CA TRP A 243 15.39 3.03 4.98
C TRP A 243 14.06 2.33 5.29
N THR A 244 12.95 2.90 4.81
CA THR A 244 11.65 2.25 4.96
C THR A 244 11.60 1.00 4.10
N LEU A 245 11.27 -0.12 4.73
CA LEU A 245 11.05 -1.37 4.03
C LEU A 245 9.82 -1.26 3.14
N LEU A 246 10.05 -1.37 1.83
CA LEU A 246 9.01 -1.27 0.82
C LEU A 246 8.41 -2.65 0.51
N LYS A 247 9.25 -3.66 0.26
CA LYS A 247 8.79 -4.99 -0.17
C LYS A 247 9.79 -6.09 0.18
N TRP A 248 9.31 -7.26 0.58
CA TRP A 248 10.12 -8.48 0.64
C TRP A 248 10.14 -9.23 -0.69
N LEU A 249 11.34 -9.59 -1.14
CA LEU A 249 11.57 -10.42 -2.34
C LEU A 249 11.81 -11.89 -1.99
N ASP A 250 12.10 -12.19 -0.71
CA ASP A 250 12.17 -13.52 -0.12
C ASP A 250 11.22 -13.62 1.08
N GLU A 251 11.31 -14.68 1.89
CA GLU A 251 10.65 -14.66 3.21
C GLU A 251 11.24 -13.52 4.07
N PRO A 252 10.47 -12.88 4.96
CA PRO A 252 10.99 -11.91 5.90
C PRO A 252 12.11 -12.49 6.78
N ALA A 253 13.11 -11.66 7.09
CA ALA A 253 14.22 -12.05 7.95
C ALA A 253 13.73 -12.32 9.39
N PRO A 254 14.02 -13.49 9.99
CA PRO A 254 13.52 -13.84 11.33
C PRO A 254 14.42 -13.36 12.47
N PHE A 255 15.61 -12.82 12.17
CA PHE A 255 16.66 -12.57 13.16
C PHE A 255 16.71 -11.13 13.70
N PHE A 256 15.85 -10.23 13.24
CA PHE A 256 15.69 -8.88 13.79
C PHE A 256 14.25 -8.41 13.63
N ASP A 257 13.82 -7.42 14.41
CA ASP A 257 12.51 -6.83 14.30
C ASP A 257 12.49 -5.78 13.19
N TRP A 258 12.21 -6.26 11.97
CA TRP A 258 12.17 -5.41 10.78
C TRP A 258 11.00 -4.44 10.75
N ARG A 259 9.91 -4.70 11.49
CA ARG A 259 8.78 -3.77 11.58
C ARG A 259 9.12 -2.52 12.37
N ILE A 260 10.11 -2.61 13.26
CA ILE A 260 10.64 -1.46 14.00
C ILE A 260 11.87 -0.89 13.27
N SER A 261 12.81 -1.76 12.89
CA SER A 261 14.10 -1.35 12.31
C SER A 261 13.99 -0.64 10.97
N LEU A 262 12.99 -1.00 10.17
CA LEU A 262 12.80 -0.50 8.80
C LEU A 262 11.46 0.24 8.63
N ALA A 263 10.96 0.88 9.68
CA ALA A 263 9.78 1.75 9.61
C ALA A 263 10.18 3.22 9.81
N GLY A 264 10.33 3.97 8.70
CA GLY A 264 10.61 5.41 8.76
C GLY A 264 11.91 5.76 9.47
N GLU A 265 11.95 6.89 10.21
CA GLU A 265 13.15 7.60 10.72
C GLU A 265 14.08 6.82 11.71
N HIS A 266 14.02 5.48 11.66
CA HIS A 266 15.09 4.47 11.77
C HIS A 266 15.29 3.85 13.15
N ALA A 267 15.10 2.53 13.28
CA ALA A 267 15.56 1.79 14.45
C ALA A 267 16.80 0.94 14.13
N VAL A 268 17.87 1.65 13.79
CA VAL A 268 19.25 1.18 13.98
C VAL A 268 19.83 1.77 15.27
N HIS A 269 20.88 1.15 15.77
CA HIS A 269 21.59 1.65 16.94
C HIS A 269 22.14 3.08 16.68
N PRO A 270 21.99 4.04 17.61
CA PRO A 270 22.43 5.43 17.40
C PRO A 270 23.91 5.56 16.99
N ALA A 271 24.79 4.75 17.55
CA ALA A 271 26.22 4.72 17.18
C ALA A 271 26.50 4.17 15.77
N ASP A 272 25.52 3.60 15.08
CA ASP A 272 25.64 3.12 13.70
C ASP A 272 25.12 4.15 12.67
N ARG A 273 24.64 5.33 13.10
CA ARG A 273 24.17 6.39 12.18
C ARG A 273 25.22 6.85 11.18
N ALA A 274 26.48 7.00 11.62
CA ALA A 274 27.57 7.38 10.71
C ALA A 274 27.85 6.31 9.65
N GLU A 275 27.64 5.03 9.99
CA GLU A 275 27.79 3.93 9.03
C GLU A 275 26.64 3.92 8.03
N MET A 276 25.41 4.19 8.49
CA MET A 276 24.25 4.39 7.62
C MET A 276 24.44 5.56 6.64
N GLU A 277 24.92 6.71 7.11
CA GLU A 277 25.19 7.89 6.27
C GLU A 277 26.28 7.58 5.21
N ARG A 278 27.32 6.82 5.59
CA ARG A 278 28.33 6.31 4.66
C ARG A 278 27.68 5.42 3.60
N MET A 279 26.88 4.44 4.01
CA MET A 279 26.19 3.55 3.07
C MET A 279 25.25 4.29 2.12
N ALA A 280 24.52 5.30 2.62
CA ALA A 280 23.66 6.16 1.80
C ALA A 280 24.47 6.96 0.75
N THR A 281 25.65 7.45 1.12
CA THR A 281 26.56 8.13 0.20
C THR A 281 27.08 7.17 -0.87
N GLU A 282 27.54 5.99 -0.48
CA GLU A 282 28.07 4.96 -1.40
C GLU A 282 27.01 4.38 -2.35
N PHE A 283 25.77 4.28 -1.89
CA PHE A 283 24.63 3.87 -2.70
C PHE A 283 24.48 4.72 -3.98
N THR A 284 24.82 6.01 -3.93
CA THR A 284 24.78 6.88 -5.11
C THR A 284 25.75 6.44 -6.21
N ALA A 285 26.85 5.76 -5.85
CA ALA A 285 27.90 5.29 -6.74
C ALA A 285 27.80 3.80 -7.11
N GLY A 286 26.91 3.02 -6.46
CA GLY A 286 26.67 1.62 -6.81
C GLY A 286 26.26 0.75 -5.62
N VAL A 287 27.22 0.00 -5.07
CA VAL A 287 27.00 -0.97 -3.99
C VAL A 287 27.54 -0.42 -2.68
N ALA A 288 26.77 -0.54 -1.60
CA ALA A 288 27.24 -0.27 -0.25
C ALA A 288 27.03 -1.49 0.64
N THR A 289 28.00 -1.77 1.51
CA THR A 289 27.97 -2.90 2.44
C THR A 289 28.39 -2.43 3.82
N GLY A 290 27.70 -2.92 4.86
CA GLY A 290 28.02 -2.62 6.26
C GLY A 290 27.33 -3.59 7.21
N VAL A 291 27.74 -3.56 8.47
CA VAL A 291 27.05 -4.26 9.57
C VAL A 291 26.37 -3.22 10.45
N LEU A 292 25.05 -3.32 10.55
CA LEU A 292 24.21 -2.40 11.32
C LEU A 292 23.55 -3.16 12.46
N ARG A 293 23.55 -2.60 13.67
CA ARG A 293 22.73 -3.11 14.77
C ARG A 293 21.29 -2.65 14.58
N MET A 294 20.41 -3.60 14.36
CA MET A 294 18.96 -3.42 14.20
C MET A 294 18.24 -3.87 15.47
N THR A 295 16.99 -3.47 15.66
CA THR A 295 16.21 -3.90 16.84
C THR A 295 16.12 -5.42 16.89
N GLY A 296 16.48 -6.01 18.03
CA GLY A 296 16.48 -7.46 18.21
C GLY A 296 15.08 -8.05 18.38
N VAL A 297 14.98 -9.36 18.22
CA VAL A 297 13.78 -10.15 18.57
C VAL A 297 14.03 -10.91 19.88
N GLY A 298 12.96 -11.32 20.57
CA GLY A 298 13.06 -12.26 21.70
C GLY A 298 13.79 -11.73 22.93
N GLY A 299 13.75 -10.41 23.17
CA GLY A 299 14.34 -9.78 24.36
C GLY A 299 15.76 -9.25 24.18
N SER A 300 16.36 -9.44 23.00
CA SER A 300 17.56 -8.69 22.61
C SER A 300 17.18 -7.28 22.19
N GLU A 301 17.85 -6.26 22.72
CA GLU A 301 17.62 -4.87 22.31
C GLU A 301 18.16 -4.60 20.90
N TRP A 302 19.37 -5.10 20.62
CA TRP A 302 20.09 -4.87 19.37
C TRP A 302 20.69 -6.17 18.83
N THR A 303 20.52 -6.41 17.53
CA THR A 303 21.11 -7.56 16.81
C THR A 303 21.90 -7.06 15.59
N PRO A 304 23.16 -7.48 15.42
CA PRO A 304 23.95 -7.08 14.26
C PRO A 304 23.43 -7.79 12.99
N VAL A 305 23.26 -7.03 11.92
CA VAL A 305 22.81 -7.51 10.61
C VAL A 305 23.80 -7.06 9.56
N HIS A 306 24.30 -8.00 8.76
CA HIS A 306 25.09 -7.66 7.57
C HIS A 306 24.13 -7.24 6.45
N VAL A 307 24.34 -6.04 5.94
CA VAL A 307 23.51 -5.42 4.92
C VAL A 307 24.36 -5.15 3.69
N THR A 308 23.84 -5.51 2.51
CA THR A 308 24.38 -5.05 1.22
C THR A 308 23.26 -4.45 0.40
N VAL A 309 23.43 -3.22 -0.07
CA VAL A 309 22.44 -2.52 -0.88
C VAL A 309 22.96 -2.31 -2.31
N ASN A 310 22.11 -2.63 -3.28
CA ASN A 310 22.34 -2.36 -4.69
C ASN A 310 21.25 -1.42 -5.19
N ARG A 311 21.59 -0.52 -6.12
CA ARG A 311 20.63 0.40 -6.73
C ARG A 311 19.78 -0.31 -7.77
N VAL A 312 18.46 -0.14 -7.69
CA VAL A 312 17.47 -0.63 -8.67
C VAL A 312 16.64 0.56 -9.14
N GLU A 313 16.65 0.82 -10.44
CA GLU A 313 15.81 1.84 -11.07
C GLU A 313 14.37 1.30 -11.21
N LEU A 314 13.40 2.07 -10.73
CA LEU A 314 11.98 1.72 -10.74
C LEU A 314 11.19 2.49 -11.80
N ASP A 315 11.57 3.74 -12.03
CA ASP A 315 11.00 4.69 -13.00
C ASP A 315 12.13 5.66 -13.38
N ASP A 316 11.90 6.53 -14.37
CA ASP A 316 12.89 7.50 -14.86
C ASP A 316 13.49 8.32 -13.70
N ASP A 317 14.75 8.06 -13.37
CA ASP A 317 15.51 8.68 -12.27
C ASP A 317 14.94 8.44 -10.85
N VAL A 318 14.18 7.36 -10.66
CA VAL A 318 13.69 6.91 -9.33
C VAL A 318 14.30 5.57 -8.97
N TYR A 319 14.90 5.48 -7.78
CA TYR A 319 15.65 4.30 -7.36
C TYR A 319 15.22 3.79 -5.99
N ALA A 320 15.10 2.47 -5.89
CA ALA A 320 15.04 1.76 -4.62
C ALA A 320 16.39 1.08 -4.32
N ALA A 321 16.62 0.81 -3.04
CA ALA A 321 17.72 -0.04 -2.59
C ALA A 321 17.28 -1.51 -2.52
N LEU A 322 17.88 -2.37 -3.34
CA LEU A 322 17.83 -3.82 -3.17
C LEU A 322 18.77 -4.21 -2.03
N ALA A 323 18.20 -4.35 -0.83
CA ALA A 323 18.89 -4.81 0.36
C ALA A 323 18.99 -6.34 0.39
N THR A 324 20.16 -6.83 0.72
CA THR A 324 20.47 -8.24 0.99
C THR A 324 20.87 -8.34 2.46
N LEU A 325 20.04 -9.03 3.25
CA LEU A 325 20.13 -9.08 4.71
C LEU A 325 20.50 -10.49 5.17
N ARG A 326 21.50 -10.60 6.04
CA ARG A 326 21.90 -11.87 6.67
C ARG A 326 22.52 -11.64 8.05
N GLN A 327 22.67 -12.72 8.81
CA GLN A 327 23.51 -12.69 10.00
C GLN A 327 24.98 -12.47 9.59
N PRO A 328 25.71 -11.56 10.27
CA PRO A 328 27.14 -11.38 10.06
C PRO A 328 27.92 -12.53 10.68
N ASP A 329 29.10 -12.82 10.14
CA ASP A 329 30.05 -13.71 10.81
C ASP A 329 30.83 -12.99 11.93
N ALA A 330 31.56 -13.75 12.75
CA ALA A 330 32.30 -13.19 13.88
C ALA A 330 33.41 -12.22 13.45
N THR A 331 33.97 -12.38 12.25
CA THR A 331 35.02 -11.50 11.74
C THR A 331 34.44 -10.17 11.29
N GLU A 332 33.28 -10.18 10.64
CA GLU A 332 32.54 -8.99 10.23
C GLU A 332 32.11 -8.17 11.44
N VAL A 333 31.61 -8.81 12.50
CA VAL A 333 31.29 -8.12 13.75
C VAL A 333 32.55 -7.52 14.38
N ALA A 334 33.65 -8.26 14.46
CA ALA A 334 34.90 -7.77 15.04
C ALA A 334 35.49 -6.56 14.27
N GLN A 335 35.34 -6.53 12.94
CA GLN A 335 35.81 -5.43 12.09
C GLN A 335 35.07 -4.12 12.33
N THR A 336 33.83 -4.17 12.86
CA THR A 336 33.10 -2.95 13.27
C THR A 336 33.74 -2.26 14.48
N GLY A 337 34.57 -2.99 15.25
CA GLY A 337 35.12 -2.51 16.52
C GLY A 337 34.07 -2.32 17.62
N ARG A 338 32.84 -2.84 17.44
CA ARG A 338 31.69 -2.65 18.34
C ARG A 338 31.19 -4.01 18.85
N HIS A 339 31.01 -4.15 20.16
CA HIS A 339 30.43 -5.36 20.73
C HIS A 339 28.89 -5.32 20.66
N ALA A 340 28.25 -6.48 20.44
CA ALA A 340 26.79 -6.60 20.31
C ALA A 340 25.99 -6.17 21.57
N GLY A 341 26.66 -5.83 22.67
CA GLY A 341 26.04 -5.43 23.94
C GLY A 341 26.54 -4.11 24.52
N GLU A 342 27.22 -3.27 23.74
CA GLU A 342 27.49 -1.89 24.16
C GLU A 342 26.26 -1.01 23.89
N PRO A 343 25.79 -0.25 24.90
CA PRO A 343 24.63 0.63 24.79
C PRO A 343 24.84 1.87 23.90
#